data_AF-A0A3B8VR79-F1
#
_entry.id   AF-A0A3B8VR79-F1
#
_cell.length_a   1.000
_cell.length_b   1.000
_cell.length_c   1.000
_cell.angle_alpha   90.00
_cell.angle_beta   90.00
_cell.angle_gamma   90.00
#
_symmetry.space_group_name_H-M   'P 1'
#
loop_
_entity.id
_entity.type
_entity.pdbx_description
1 polymer ?
#
loop_
_entity_poly.entity_id
_entity_poly.type
_entity_poly.pdbx_seq_one_letter_code
_entity_poly.pdbx_strand_id
1 'polypeptide(L)'
;MATAIQGQIRVGTLDELIAKGCSVVTGGGHTIAVFAHDDDVYALDNRCPHMGFPLDRGTVKDGLLTCHWHHARFDLSSGGTFDPFADDVRSFPVTVVDGEVWVNPSPPESDPVERWSDRLHDGMEHNIRLVIAKSALGLNSAGADYKTPLRIGSDFGMTYSDEGWGQAMSILTCAANILPHLAEEDRPRAIYQGLRHVATECEGRPPRFVVDPLPTGETRPEVFKKWFRNFIEVRNDEGAERALRTAIEVGLSQSDIADMIFAAATDRIYIDAGHIVDFANKAFEHLDHIGWEHSAQVLTSLALGMATARRSEELNAWRNPIDISSMVWEARRELAELFEQGESKLGEWDDEQELADIILQDDPGATLDAIKSAVRYGASPEQLGSTVAYAAFLRMARFHTSNEFADWDTVHNTLTAANALHQALKRAPSVELARAVLDTAMSVYLDRFLNVPAQRMPTPNGDQVDAEAFGPQLLSQMNVQQQVEQSAQVVSDYLTGAENPEGVLATLGHAMLREDSGFHMFQIVDAGFKQYEERKGTDAGRHVLVALSRFLAAHYPTTRSVDQTFQIAERLNRGDELFRDDGE
;
A
#
# COMPACT_ATOMS: atom_id res chain seq x y z
N MET A 1 -49.63 32.48 22.30
CA MET A 1 -48.51 31.59 22.68
C MET A 1 -48.37 30.61 21.54
N ALA A 2 -47.27 30.68 20.79
CA ALA A 2 -47.00 29.71 19.74
C ALA A 2 -46.92 28.30 20.35
N THR A 3 -47.51 27.33 19.66
CA THR A 3 -47.58 25.96 20.14
C THR A 3 -46.20 25.34 19.93
N ALA A 4 -45.56 24.82 20.99
CA ALA A 4 -44.27 24.17 20.86
C ALA A 4 -44.36 23.00 19.87
N ILE A 5 -43.51 23.01 18.84
CA ILE A 5 -43.46 21.92 17.87
C ILE A 5 -42.59 20.81 18.45
N GLN A 6 -43.21 19.65 18.72
CA GLN A 6 -42.53 18.52 19.34
C GLN A 6 -41.31 18.09 18.52
N GLY A 7 -40.16 17.97 19.18
CA GLY A 7 -38.91 17.55 18.54
C GLY A 7 -38.15 18.65 17.79
N GLN A 8 -38.68 19.88 17.71
CA GLN A 8 -37.99 21.01 17.09
C GLN A 8 -37.45 22.01 18.12
N ILE A 9 -36.43 22.76 17.71
CA ILE A 9 -35.78 23.79 18.52
C ILE A 9 -36.30 25.15 18.07
N ARG A 10 -36.79 25.94 19.03
CA ARG A 10 -37.17 27.33 18.76
C ARG A 10 -35.92 28.19 18.55
N VAL A 11 -35.85 28.88 17.41
CA VAL A 11 -34.77 29.82 17.07
C VAL A 11 -35.09 31.23 17.56
N GLY A 12 -36.33 31.68 17.35
CA GLY A 12 -36.78 33.04 17.66
C GLY A 12 -37.93 33.45 16.74
N THR A 13 -38.30 34.73 16.76
CA THR A 13 -39.25 35.26 15.77
C THR A 13 -38.58 35.48 14.42
N LEU A 14 -39.35 35.43 13.34
CA LEU A 14 -38.85 35.68 11.97
C LEU A 14 -38.25 37.09 11.85
N ASP A 15 -38.90 38.10 12.42
CA ASP A 15 -38.43 39.49 12.39
C ASP A 15 -37.07 39.66 13.11
N GLU A 16 -36.87 38.99 14.25
CA GLU A 16 -35.59 38.99 14.96
C GLU A 16 -34.49 38.33 14.14
N LEU A 17 -34.79 37.24 13.44
CA LEU A 17 -33.83 36.54 12.61
C LEU A 17 -33.44 37.38 11.39
N ILE A 18 -34.41 37.98 10.69
CA ILE A 18 -34.16 38.90 9.56
C ILE A 18 -33.28 40.08 10.01
N ALA A 19 -33.58 40.67 11.16
CA ALA A 19 -32.80 41.80 11.68
C ALA A 19 -31.35 41.43 12.03
N LYS A 20 -31.10 40.19 12.47
CA LYS A 20 -29.76 39.68 12.78
C LYS A 20 -29.03 39.11 11.55
N GLY A 21 -29.75 38.67 10.53
CA GLY A 21 -29.24 37.90 9.39
C GLY A 21 -28.93 36.43 9.71
N CYS A 22 -28.39 36.15 10.89
CA CYS A 22 -28.06 34.79 11.35
C CYS A 22 -28.34 34.59 12.85
N SER A 23 -28.67 33.37 13.25
CA SER A 23 -28.70 32.93 14.65
C SER A 23 -28.18 31.49 14.77
N VAL A 24 -27.51 31.17 15.87
CA VAL A 24 -26.97 29.83 16.13
C VAL A 24 -27.77 29.16 17.25
N VAL A 25 -28.19 27.92 17.02
CA VAL A 25 -28.86 27.07 18.01
C VAL A 25 -28.13 25.74 18.16
N THR A 26 -28.34 25.05 19.29
CA THR A 26 -27.70 23.75 19.57
C THR A 26 -28.76 22.70 19.84
N GLY A 27 -28.65 21.53 19.20
CA GLY A 27 -29.39 20.34 19.56
C GLY A 27 -29.18 19.18 18.59
N GLY A 28 -29.62 17.98 18.98
CA GLY A 28 -29.32 16.76 18.23
C GLY A 28 -27.83 16.42 18.11
N GLY A 29 -26.97 17.00 18.97
CA GLY A 29 -25.51 16.88 18.87
C GLY A 29 -24.86 17.85 17.88
N HIS A 30 -25.64 18.75 17.26
CA HIS A 30 -25.17 19.72 16.27
C HIS A 30 -25.22 21.15 16.81
N THR A 31 -24.29 22.00 16.34
CA THR A 31 -24.44 23.45 16.35
C THR A 31 -24.97 23.85 14.98
N ILE A 32 -26.09 24.57 14.93
CA ILE A 32 -26.82 24.83 13.69
C ILE A 32 -26.89 26.34 13.47
N ALA A 33 -26.40 26.81 12.32
CA ALA A 33 -26.51 28.18 11.88
C ALA A 33 -27.79 28.36 11.06
N VAL A 34 -28.65 29.28 11.49
CA VAL A 34 -29.93 29.58 10.87
C VAL A 34 -29.82 30.96 10.23
N PHE A 35 -29.99 31.03 8.92
CA PHE A 35 -29.86 32.24 8.12
C PHE A 35 -31.22 32.70 7.60
N ALA A 36 -31.48 34.01 7.63
CA ALA A 36 -32.56 34.62 6.88
C ALA A 36 -32.00 35.31 5.63
N HIS A 37 -32.50 34.94 4.45
CA HIS A 37 -32.03 35.49 3.18
C HIS A 37 -33.17 35.50 2.14
N ASP A 38 -33.37 36.64 1.48
CA ASP A 38 -34.38 36.86 0.42
C ASP A 38 -35.76 36.28 0.77
N ASP A 39 -36.28 36.69 1.94
CA ASP A 39 -37.58 36.30 2.53
C ASP A 39 -37.71 34.82 2.97
N ASP A 40 -36.67 34.01 2.80
CA ASP A 40 -36.62 32.60 3.22
C ASP A 40 -35.70 32.37 4.43
N VAL A 41 -35.85 31.20 5.06
CA VAL A 41 -35.04 30.78 6.21
C VAL A 41 -34.39 29.43 5.95
N TYR A 42 -33.08 29.37 6.20
CA TYR A 42 -32.23 28.22 5.93
C TYR A 42 -31.51 27.79 7.20
N ALA A 43 -31.28 26.49 7.40
CA ALA A 43 -30.51 25.98 8.53
C ALA A 43 -29.47 24.98 8.06
N LEU A 44 -28.21 25.24 8.42
CA LEU A 44 -27.05 24.44 8.05
C LEU A 44 -26.23 24.12 9.30
N ASP A 45 -25.45 23.03 9.27
CA ASP A 45 -24.48 22.75 10.32
C ASP A 45 -23.51 23.94 10.42
N ASN A 46 -23.33 24.46 11.63
CA ASN A 46 -22.47 25.60 11.84
C ASN A 46 -20.99 25.23 11.68
N ARG A 47 -20.66 23.93 11.61
CA ARG A 47 -19.29 23.47 11.38
C ARG A 47 -19.01 23.33 9.90
N CYS A 48 -18.13 24.17 9.36
CA CYS A 48 -17.69 24.05 7.96
C CYS A 48 -17.11 22.65 7.70
N PRO A 49 -17.61 21.91 6.70
CA PRO A 49 -17.17 20.54 6.43
C PRO A 49 -15.73 20.49 5.92
N HIS A 50 -15.14 21.59 5.42
CA HIS A 50 -13.74 21.62 5.01
C HIS A 50 -12.78 21.41 6.20
N MET A 51 -12.70 22.40 7.11
CA MET A 51 -11.78 22.38 8.25
C MET A 51 -12.42 22.83 9.58
N GLY A 52 -13.75 22.81 9.68
CA GLY A 52 -14.46 22.98 10.95
C GLY A 52 -14.72 24.41 11.42
N PHE A 53 -14.42 25.43 10.61
CA PHE A 53 -14.67 26.83 10.98
C PHE A 53 -16.17 27.15 11.15
N PRO A 54 -16.57 28.03 12.09
CA PRO A 54 -17.96 28.41 12.29
C PRO A 54 -18.53 29.16 11.07
N LEU A 55 -19.58 28.60 10.47
CA LEU A 55 -20.22 29.11 9.28
C LEU A 55 -21.10 30.34 9.52
N ASP A 56 -21.57 30.57 10.75
CA ASP A 56 -22.27 31.78 11.18
C ASP A 56 -21.42 33.04 11.03
N ARG A 57 -20.09 32.87 10.98
CA ARG A 57 -19.12 33.93 10.70
C ARG A 57 -18.82 34.12 9.21
N GLY A 58 -19.44 33.33 8.35
CA GLY A 58 -19.35 33.43 6.90
C GLY A 58 -20.14 34.62 6.34
N THR A 59 -20.03 34.80 5.03
CA THR A 59 -20.79 35.84 4.30
C THR A 59 -21.86 35.17 3.45
N VAL A 60 -23.10 35.66 3.55
CA VAL A 60 -24.21 35.25 2.68
C VAL A 60 -24.42 36.30 1.59
N LYS A 61 -24.50 35.84 0.33
CA LYS A 61 -24.86 36.68 -0.81
C LYS A 61 -25.46 35.85 -1.94
N ASP A 62 -26.56 36.30 -2.53
CA ASP A 62 -27.21 35.66 -3.70
C ASP A 62 -27.50 34.16 -3.47
N GLY A 63 -27.96 33.78 -2.27
CA GLY A 63 -28.21 32.38 -1.87
C GLY A 63 -26.97 31.58 -1.49
N LEU A 64 -25.77 32.16 -1.57
CA LEU A 64 -24.51 31.47 -1.30
C LEU A 64 -23.91 31.86 0.05
N LEU A 65 -23.60 30.84 0.85
CA LEU A 65 -22.83 30.96 2.07
C LEU A 65 -21.35 30.73 1.76
N THR A 66 -20.50 31.75 1.99
CA THR A 66 -19.04 31.64 1.85
C THR A 66 -18.39 31.55 3.22
N CYS A 67 -17.68 30.45 3.48
CA CYS A 67 -16.89 30.30 4.70
C CYS A 67 -15.79 31.38 4.78
N HIS A 68 -15.66 32.03 5.94
CA HIS A 68 -14.70 33.12 6.12
C HIS A 68 -13.25 32.64 6.05
N TRP A 69 -12.97 31.38 6.39
CA TRP A 69 -11.59 30.91 6.56
C TRP A 69 -10.91 30.54 5.25
N HIS A 70 -11.47 29.57 4.52
CA HIS A 70 -10.89 29.02 3.28
C HIS A 70 -11.76 29.30 2.05
N HIS A 71 -12.82 30.10 2.20
CA HIS A 71 -13.69 30.55 1.11
C HIS A 71 -14.42 29.45 0.34
N ALA A 72 -14.58 28.25 0.92
CA ALA A 72 -15.53 27.26 0.42
C ALA A 72 -16.95 27.85 0.40
N ARG A 73 -17.68 27.62 -0.69
CA ARG A 73 -19.01 28.17 -0.94
C ARG A 73 -20.05 27.07 -0.95
N PHE A 74 -21.19 27.36 -0.32
CA PHE A 74 -22.29 26.42 -0.15
C PHE A 74 -23.61 27.07 -0.57
N ASP A 75 -24.46 26.31 -1.24
CA ASP A 75 -25.86 26.68 -1.44
C ASP A 75 -26.58 26.67 -0.09
N LEU A 76 -27.24 27.77 0.29
CA LEU A 76 -28.01 27.86 1.53
C LEU A 76 -29.19 26.88 1.58
N SER A 77 -29.77 26.56 0.41
CA SER A 77 -30.97 25.72 0.34
C SER A 77 -30.65 24.25 0.62
N SER A 78 -29.67 23.70 -0.10
CA SER A 78 -29.31 22.29 -0.01
C SER A 78 -28.17 22.01 0.96
N GLY A 79 -27.24 22.96 1.12
CA GLY A 79 -25.92 22.76 1.74
C GLY A 79 -24.84 22.28 0.77
N GLY A 80 -25.18 22.06 -0.51
CA GLY A 80 -24.25 21.58 -1.54
C GLY A 80 -23.08 22.52 -1.77
N THR A 81 -21.87 21.96 -1.89
CA THR A 81 -20.63 22.70 -2.13
C THR A 81 -20.43 23.02 -3.61
N PHE A 82 -19.89 24.20 -3.90
CA PHE A 82 -19.38 24.55 -5.24
C PHE A 82 -17.88 24.29 -5.38
N ASP A 83 -17.23 23.94 -4.28
CA ASP A 83 -15.78 23.83 -4.16
C ASP A 83 -15.43 22.40 -3.73
N PRO A 84 -14.97 21.53 -4.66
CA PRO A 84 -14.78 20.09 -4.39
C PRO A 84 -13.79 19.75 -3.27
N PHE A 85 -12.93 20.70 -2.90
CA PHE A 85 -12.01 20.56 -1.76
C PHE A 85 -12.72 20.57 -0.39
N ALA A 86 -14.00 20.97 -0.35
CA ALA A 86 -14.87 20.84 0.81
C ALA A 86 -15.94 19.76 0.55
N ASP A 87 -16.51 19.19 1.60
CA ASP A 87 -17.73 18.36 1.48
C ASP A 87 -18.98 19.24 1.54
N ASP A 88 -20.14 18.66 1.26
CA ASP A 88 -21.42 19.32 1.48
C ASP A 88 -21.66 19.62 2.96
N VAL A 89 -22.27 20.77 3.23
CA VAL A 89 -22.74 21.12 4.57
C VAL A 89 -24.07 20.42 4.80
N ARG A 90 -24.22 19.80 5.97
CA ARG A 90 -25.49 19.18 6.37
C ARG A 90 -26.56 20.26 6.56
N SER A 91 -27.70 20.10 5.88
CA SER A 91 -28.88 20.96 6.02
C SER A 91 -29.91 20.38 7.00
N PHE A 92 -30.68 21.28 7.62
CA PHE A 92 -31.69 20.96 8.63
C PHE A 92 -33.06 21.53 8.24
N PRO A 93 -34.16 20.76 8.37
CA PRO A 93 -35.49 21.26 8.05
C PRO A 93 -35.89 22.44 8.95
N VAL A 94 -36.39 23.51 8.34
CA VAL A 94 -36.91 24.70 9.02
C VAL A 94 -38.42 24.76 8.89
N THR A 95 -39.11 25.22 9.93
CA THR A 95 -40.56 25.47 9.92
C THR A 95 -40.84 26.86 10.49
N VAL A 96 -41.61 27.67 9.76
CA VAL A 96 -42.09 28.96 10.23
C VAL A 96 -43.59 28.88 10.48
N VAL A 97 -44.02 29.04 11.74
CA VAL A 97 -45.42 28.97 12.15
C VAL A 97 -45.74 30.15 13.05
N ASP A 98 -46.81 30.89 12.73
CA ASP A 98 -47.26 32.08 13.47
C ASP A 98 -46.14 33.12 13.71
N GLY A 99 -45.21 33.26 12.76
CA GLY A 99 -44.07 34.19 12.85
C GLY A 99 -42.90 33.69 13.71
N GLU A 100 -42.93 32.44 14.17
CA GLU A 100 -41.86 31.80 14.94
C GLU A 100 -41.09 30.80 14.08
N VAL A 101 -39.76 30.85 14.17
CA VAL A 101 -38.84 29.97 13.43
C VAL A 101 -38.44 28.79 14.31
N TRP A 102 -38.58 27.59 13.74
CA TRP A 102 -38.24 26.31 14.38
C TRP A 102 -37.33 25.49 13.46
N VAL A 103 -36.38 24.77 14.06
CA VAL A 103 -35.46 23.87 13.34
C VAL A 103 -35.65 22.45 13.85
N ASN A 104 -35.75 21.49 12.93
CA ASN A 104 -35.64 20.08 13.26
C ASN A 104 -34.14 19.70 13.37
N PRO A 105 -33.62 19.34 14.57
CA PRO A 105 -32.21 18.99 14.75
C PRO A 105 -31.85 17.59 14.24
N SER A 106 -32.82 16.84 13.71
CA SER A 106 -32.60 15.56 13.04
C SER A 106 -32.53 15.78 11.52
N PRO A 107 -31.32 15.81 10.93
CA PRO A 107 -31.15 15.94 9.49
C PRO A 107 -31.71 14.69 8.77
N PRO A 108 -31.97 14.76 7.45
CA PRO A 108 -32.26 13.58 6.66
C PRO A 108 -31.17 12.51 6.84
N GLU A 109 -31.57 11.25 6.99
CA GLU A 109 -30.62 10.13 7.07
C GLU A 109 -29.98 9.89 5.69
N SER A 110 -28.67 9.70 5.69
CA SER A 110 -27.92 9.13 4.56
C SER A 110 -27.07 7.98 5.06
N ASP A 111 -26.85 6.97 4.22
CA ASP A 111 -25.93 5.89 4.56
C ASP A 111 -24.51 6.47 4.64
N PRO A 112 -23.85 6.44 5.82
CA PRO A 112 -22.52 6.99 5.97
C PRO A 112 -21.49 6.26 5.10
N VAL A 113 -21.68 4.97 4.82
CA VAL A 113 -20.77 4.20 3.96
C VAL A 113 -20.88 4.69 2.52
N GLU A 114 -22.09 4.76 1.98
CA GLU A 114 -22.35 5.28 0.62
C GLU A 114 -21.78 6.69 0.45
N ARG A 115 -22.09 7.59 1.38
CA ARG A 115 -21.58 8.97 1.36
C ARG A 115 -20.06 9.04 1.33
N TRP A 116 -19.37 8.28 2.18
CA TRP A 116 -17.91 8.33 2.22
C TRP A 116 -17.26 7.58 1.06
N SER A 117 -17.94 6.60 0.46
CA SER A 117 -17.53 5.98 -0.80
C SER A 117 -17.58 6.98 -1.95
N ASP A 118 -18.68 7.72 -2.09
CA ASP A 118 -18.83 8.77 -3.12
C ASP A 118 -17.76 9.86 -2.95
N ARG A 119 -17.56 10.33 -1.72
CA ARG A 119 -16.51 11.33 -1.43
C ARG A 119 -15.10 10.80 -1.64
N LEU A 120 -14.87 9.50 -1.46
CA LEU A 120 -13.59 8.90 -1.82
C LEU A 120 -13.36 8.96 -3.34
N HIS A 121 -14.37 8.64 -4.16
CA HIS A 121 -14.29 8.79 -5.61
C HIS A 121 -13.95 10.23 -6.01
N ASP A 122 -14.71 11.22 -5.53
CA ASP A 122 -14.46 12.64 -5.81
C ASP A 122 -13.02 13.05 -5.40
N GLY A 123 -12.60 12.62 -4.22
CA GLY A 123 -11.28 12.91 -3.67
C GLY A 123 -10.16 12.33 -4.54
N MET A 124 -10.34 11.13 -5.08
CA MET A 124 -9.38 10.48 -5.97
C MET A 124 -9.36 11.12 -7.36
N GLU A 125 -10.54 11.39 -7.95
CA GLU A 125 -10.67 12.04 -9.27
C GLU A 125 -10.00 13.41 -9.33
N HIS A 126 -10.08 14.17 -8.26
CA HIS A 126 -9.48 15.50 -8.15
C HIS A 126 -8.13 15.53 -7.42
N ASN A 127 -7.60 14.36 -7.02
CA ASN A 127 -6.36 14.22 -6.23
C ASN A 127 -6.32 15.11 -4.97
N ILE A 128 -7.44 15.19 -4.23
CA ILE A 128 -7.58 16.04 -3.04
C ILE A 128 -7.27 15.24 -1.77
N ARG A 129 -6.01 15.34 -1.32
CA ARG A 129 -5.45 14.57 -0.19
C ARG A 129 -6.30 14.60 1.08
N LEU A 130 -6.81 15.78 1.47
CA LEU A 130 -7.63 15.91 2.69
C LEU A 130 -8.97 15.18 2.55
N VAL A 131 -9.60 15.21 1.37
CA VAL A 131 -10.87 14.50 1.11
C VAL A 131 -10.65 12.99 1.12
N ILE A 132 -9.56 12.50 0.51
CA ILE A 132 -9.20 11.06 0.57
C ILE A 132 -8.97 10.63 2.02
N ALA A 133 -8.22 11.41 2.81
CA ALA A 133 -7.96 11.10 4.22
C ALA A 133 -9.24 11.06 5.06
N LYS A 134 -10.11 12.06 4.91
CA LYS A 134 -11.40 12.12 5.59
C LYS A 134 -12.32 10.97 5.19
N SER A 135 -12.32 10.57 3.92
CA SER A 135 -13.15 9.48 3.42
C SER A 135 -12.67 8.13 3.95
N ALA A 136 -11.36 7.88 3.98
CA ALA A 136 -10.79 6.67 4.59
C ALA A 136 -11.14 6.56 6.10
N LEU A 137 -10.99 7.66 6.86
CA LEU A 137 -11.39 7.72 8.27
C LEU A 137 -12.89 7.60 8.47
N GLY A 138 -13.68 8.22 7.60
CA GLY A 138 -15.13 8.20 7.61
C GLY A 138 -15.70 6.81 7.37
N LEU A 139 -15.17 6.08 6.38
CA LEU A 139 -15.50 4.68 6.12
C LEU A 139 -15.16 3.80 7.32
N ASN A 140 -13.97 3.97 7.89
CA ASN A 140 -13.56 3.23 9.08
C ASN A 140 -14.50 3.51 10.27
N SER A 141 -14.84 4.78 10.51
CA SER A 141 -15.74 5.20 11.60
C SER A 141 -17.19 4.74 11.39
N ALA A 142 -17.60 4.56 10.12
CA ALA A 142 -18.89 3.99 9.76
C ALA A 142 -18.94 2.45 9.89
N GLY A 143 -17.82 1.80 10.23
CA GLY A 143 -17.72 0.35 10.35
C GLY A 143 -17.66 -0.37 8.99
N ALA A 144 -17.28 0.34 7.91
CA ALA A 144 -17.06 -0.30 6.62
C ALA A 144 -15.85 -1.24 6.69
N ASP A 145 -15.93 -2.37 5.98
CA ASP A 145 -14.77 -3.24 5.77
C ASP A 145 -13.68 -2.45 5.03
N TYR A 146 -12.41 -2.61 5.42
CA TYR A 146 -11.26 -1.99 4.74
C TYR A 146 -11.20 -2.34 3.24
N LYS A 147 -11.84 -3.46 2.85
CA LYS A 147 -12.00 -3.86 1.44
C LYS A 147 -12.83 -2.87 0.62
N THR A 148 -13.73 -2.10 1.24
CA THR A 148 -14.54 -1.09 0.54
C THR A 148 -13.67 0.00 -0.07
N PRO A 149 -12.87 0.77 0.70
CA PRO A 149 -11.95 1.75 0.12
C PRO A 149 -10.89 1.09 -0.78
N LEU A 150 -10.44 -0.13 -0.46
CA LEU A 150 -9.47 -0.86 -1.28
C LEU A 150 -10.01 -1.15 -2.70
N ARG A 151 -11.27 -1.59 -2.82
CA ARG A 151 -11.94 -1.82 -4.11
C ARG A 151 -12.12 -0.52 -4.90
N ILE A 152 -12.55 0.55 -4.24
CA ILE A 152 -12.66 1.88 -4.87
C ILE A 152 -11.31 2.31 -5.46
N GLY A 153 -10.24 2.21 -4.67
CA GLY A 153 -8.90 2.52 -5.14
C GLY A 153 -8.42 1.60 -6.26
N SER A 154 -8.75 0.30 -6.18
CA SER A 154 -8.42 -0.68 -7.21
C SER A 154 -9.11 -0.37 -8.54
N ASP A 155 -10.41 -0.16 -8.51
CA ASP A 155 -11.20 0.11 -9.71
C ASP A 155 -10.75 1.42 -10.36
N PHE A 156 -10.49 2.45 -9.56
CA PHE A 156 -9.95 3.71 -10.05
C PHE A 156 -8.56 3.53 -10.68
N GLY A 157 -7.62 2.90 -9.96
CA GLY A 157 -6.24 2.71 -10.42
C GLY A 157 -6.11 1.82 -11.66
N MET A 158 -6.97 0.81 -11.79
CA MET A 158 -6.98 -0.06 -12.97
C MET A 158 -7.75 0.54 -14.16
N THR A 159 -8.59 1.54 -13.90
CA THR A 159 -9.34 2.25 -14.95
C THR A 159 -8.55 3.42 -15.49
N TYR A 160 -7.97 4.26 -14.64
CA TYR A 160 -7.31 5.52 -15.01
C TYR A 160 -5.77 5.44 -15.05
N SER A 161 -5.25 4.29 -15.46
CA SER A 161 -3.83 4.06 -15.73
C SER A 161 -3.66 3.33 -17.07
N ASP A 162 -3.26 4.07 -18.09
CA ASP A 162 -2.98 3.54 -19.43
C ASP A 162 -1.79 2.58 -19.46
N GLU A 163 -0.83 2.76 -18.55
CA GLU A 163 0.29 1.85 -18.36
C GLU A 163 -0.09 0.56 -17.61
N GLY A 164 -1.30 0.50 -17.04
CA GLY A 164 -1.78 -0.64 -16.27
C GLY A 164 -1.24 -0.68 -14.85
N TRP A 165 -0.79 -1.85 -14.39
CA TRP A 165 -0.30 -2.05 -13.03
C TRP A 165 1.01 -1.28 -12.78
N GLY A 166 0.94 -0.26 -11.92
CA GLY A 166 2.08 0.60 -11.56
C GLY A 166 2.53 0.49 -10.11
N GLN A 167 3.38 1.43 -9.70
CA GLN A 167 3.92 1.49 -8.34
C GLN A 167 2.82 1.76 -7.32
N ALA A 168 1.86 2.62 -7.63
CA ALA A 168 0.81 3.00 -6.70
C ALA A 168 -0.11 1.82 -6.32
N MET A 169 -0.39 0.93 -7.27
CA MET A 169 -1.18 -0.28 -7.00
C MET A 169 -0.41 -1.28 -6.13
N SER A 170 0.90 -1.40 -6.34
CA SER A 170 1.76 -2.16 -5.43
C SER A 170 1.80 -1.53 -4.03
N ILE A 171 1.82 -0.19 -3.90
CA ILE A 171 1.72 0.48 -2.60
C ILE A 171 0.38 0.19 -1.91
N LEU A 172 -0.73 0.33 -2.64
CA LEU A 172 -2.07 0.05 -2.12
C LEU A 172 -2.18 -1.41 -1.62
N THR A 173 -1.61 -2.35 -2.38
CA THR A 173 -1.54 -3.76 -2.00
C THR A 173 -0.68 -3.97 -0.76
N CYS A 174 0.53 -3.40 -0.72
CA CYS A 174 1.43 -3.50 0.44
C CYS A 174 0.78 -2.91 1.70
N ALA A 175 0.07 -1.79 1.58
CA ALA A 175 -0.67 -1.18 2.67
C ALA A 175 -1.79 -2.09 3.20
N ALA A 176 -2.49 -2.81 2.31
CA ALA A 176 -3.49 -3.81 2.70
C ALA A 176 -2.87 -5.05 3.36
N ASN A 177 -1.76 -5.54 2.83
CA ASN A 177 -1.03 -6.70 3.36
C ASN A 177 -0.57 -6.49 4.81
N ILE A 178 -0.15 -5.28 5.17
CA ILE A 178 0.38 -5.01 6.51
C ILE A 178 -0.68 -4.70 7.57
N LEU A 179 -1.95 -4.48 7.19
CA LEU A 179 -3.04 -4.13 8.13
C LEU A 179 -3.16 -5.07 9.35
N PRO A 180 -2.99 -6.40 9.23
CA PRO A 180 -3.06 -7.30 10.38
C PRO A 180 -1.99 -7.02 11.45
N HIS A 181 -0.88 -6.40 11.07
CA HIS A 181 0.25 -6.10 11.95
C HIS A 181 0.24 -4.66 12.49
N LEU A 182 -0.69 -3.82 12.02
CA LEU A 182 -0.83 -2.44 12.47
C LEU A 182 -1.76 -2.32 13.68
N ALA A 183 -1.49 -1.33 14.52
CA ALA A 183 -2.43 -0.83 15.51
C ALA A 183 -3.72 -0.33 14.83
N GLU A 184 -4.85 -0.39 15.54
CA GLU A 184 -6.17 -0.09 14.97
C GLU A 184 -6.23 1.34 14.40
N GLU A 185 -5.62 2.29 15.11
CA GLU A 185 -5.50 3.70 14.74
C GLU A 185 -4.70 3.94 13.45
N ASP A 186 -3.77 3.04 13.10
CA ASP A 186 -2.91 3.18 11.91
C ASP A 186 -3.49 2.53 10.65
N ARG A 187 -4.50 1.66 10.79
CA ARG A 187 -5.16 1.02 9.64
C ARG A 187 -5.76 2.02 8.65
N PRO A 188 -6.58 3.01 9.05
CA PRO A 188 -7.09 4.01 8.11
C PRO A 188 -5.97 4.86 7.49
N ARG A 189 -4.86 5.07 8.21
CA ARG A 189 -3.68 5.79 7.72
C ARG A 189 -2.97 5.03 6.59
N ALA A 190 -2.82 3.71 6.73
CA ALA A 190 -2.27 2.85 5.69
C ALA A 190 -3.14 2.86 4.42
N ILE A 191 -4.46 2.71 4.58
CA ILE A 191 -5.40 2.78 3.46
C ILE A 191 -5.33 4.15 2.76
N TYR A 192 -5.33 5.25 3.52
CA TYR A 192 -5.16 6.61 2.97
C TYR A 192 -3.86 6.75 2.16
N GLN A 193 -2.73 6.24 2.67
CA GLN A 193 -1.45 6.30 1.97
C GLN A 193 -1.52 5.54 0.63
N GLY A 194 -2.13 4.35 0.58
CA GLY A 194 -2.34 3.62 -0.67
C GLY A 194 -3.19 4.41 -1.67
N LEU A 195 -4.36 4.89 -1.24
CA LEU A 195 -5.31 5.60 -2.08
C LEU A 195 -4.74 6.89 -2.68
N ARG A 196 -4.00 7.67 -1.89
CA ARG A 196 -3.42 8.95 -2.36
C ARG A 196 -2.31 8.75 -3.39
N HIS A 197 -1.56 7.65 -3.30
CA HIS A 197 -0.57 7.29 -4.31
C HIS A 197 -1.26 6.88 -5.61
N VAL A 198 -2.37 6.12 -5.53
CA VAL A 198 -3.17 5.77 -6.71
C VAL A 198 -3.76 7.02 -7.38
N ALA A 199 -4.34 7.92 -6.59
CA ALA A 199 -4.87 9.19 -7.10
C ALA A 199 -3.79 10.04 -7.79
N THR A 200 -2.58 10.09 -7.21
CA THR A 200 -1.44 10.83 -7.78
C THR A 200 -0.92 10.18 -9.08
N GLU A 201 -0.82 8.85 -9.14
CA GLU A 201 -0.34 8.14 -10.33
C GLU A 201 -1.33 8.30 -11.50
N CYS A 202 -2.63 8.30 -11.23
CA CYS A 202 -3.69 8.44 -12.24
C CYS A 202 -3.96 9.89 -12.67
N GLU A 203 -3.40 10.89 -11.98
CA GLU A 203 -3.70 12.30 -12.25
C GLU A 203 -3.37 12.68 -13.70
N GLY A 204 -4.39 13.09 -14.45
CA GLY A 204 -4.26 13.49 -15.85
C GLY A 204 -4.02 12.33 -16.84
N ARG A 205 -4.10 11.07 -16.40
CA ARG A 205 -3.94 9.90 -17.27
C ARG A 205 -5.25 9.51 -17.97
N PRO A 206 -5.18 9.02 -19.22
CA PRO A 206 -6.37 8.53 -19.91
C PRO A 206 -6.80 7.16 -19.35
N PRO A 207 -8.08 6.79 -19.51
CA PRO A 207 -8.54 5.49 -19.08
C PRO A 207 -7.99 4.37 -19.96
N ARG A 208 -7.75 3.21 -19.34
CA ARG A 208 -7.42 1.95 -19.99
C ARG A 208 -8.70 1.23 -20.40
N PHE A 209 -8.72 0.71 -21.62
CA PHE A 209 -9.83 -0.08 -22.15
C PHE A 209 -9.44 -1.55 -22.17
N VAL A 210 -10.19 -2.39 -21.44
CA VAL A 210 -9.94 -3.84 -21.39
C VAL A 210 -10.27 -4.49 -22.73
N VAL A 211 -9.41 -5.40 -23.20
CA VAL A 211 -9.64 -6.13 -24.45
C VAL A 211 -10.64 -7.27 -24.26
N ASP A 212 -11.56 -7.46 -25.22
CA ASP A 212 -12.53 -8.57 -25.21
C ASP A 212 -11.86 -9.95 -25.40
N PRO A 213 -12.39 -11.01 -24.75
CA PRO A 213 -11.87 -12.37 -24.91
C PRO A 213 -11.98 -12.86 -26.36
N LEU A 214 -11.19 -13.90 -26.70
CA LEU A 214 -11.25 -14.56 -28.00
C LEU A 214 -12.53 -15.41 -28.10
N PRO A 215 -13.21 -15.41 -29.26
CA PRO A 215 -14.29 -16.35 -29.54
C PRO A 215 -13.67 -17.73 -29.87
N THR A 216 -13.25 -18.47 -28.83
CA THR A 216 -12.56 -19.75 -28.96
C THR A 216 -13.27 -20.87 -28.20
N GLY A 217 -13.08 -22.12 -28.65
CA GLY A 217 -13.45 -23.33 -27.91
C GLY A 217 -12.27 -24.01 -27.20
N GLU A 218 -11.10 -23.37 -27.22
CA GLU A 218 -9.91 -23.86 -26.51
C GLU A 218 -10.05 -23.64 -25.00
N THR A 219 -9.74 -24.66 -24.23
CA THR A 219 -9.86 -24.66 -22.75
C THR A 219 -8.62 -25.23 -22.05
N ARG A 220 -7.56 -25.53 -22.81
CA ARG A 220 -6.38 -26.23 -22.28
C ARG A 220 -5.34 -25.25 -21.73
N PRO A 221 -4.93 -25.34 -20.45
CA PRO A 221 -3.97 -24.44 -19.83
C PRO A 221 -2.63 -24.33 -20.56
N GLU A 222 -2.08 -25.44 -21.06
CA GLU A 222 -0.78 -25.45 -21.72
C GLU A 222 -0.75 -24.66 -23.04
N VAL A 223 -1.92 -24.53 -23.69
CA VAL A 223 -2.06 -23.75 -24.92
C VAL A 223 -2.07 -22.25 -24.59
N PHE A 224 -2.84 -21.83 -23.60
CA PHE A 224 -2.86 -20.44 -23.14
C PHE A 224 -1.50 -20.01 -22.59
N LYS A 225 -0.85 -20.86 -21.78
CA LYS A 225 0.53 -20.63 -21.28
C LYS A 225 1.49 -20.36 -22.43
N LYS A 226 1.42 -21.16 -23.50
CA LYS A 226 2.26 -20.99 -24.69
C LYS A 226 1.94 -19.71 -25.47
N TRP A 227 0.67 -19.37 -25.65
CA TRP A 227 0.26 -18.15 -26.35
C TRP A 227 0.73 -16.91 -25.60
N PHE A 228 0.45 -16.82 -24.30
CA PHE A 228 0.82 -15.69 -23.47
C PHE A 228 2.33 -15.45 -23.49
N ARG A 229 3.14 -16.49 -23.21
CA ARG A 229 4.61 -16.41 -23.26
C ARG A 229 5.13 -15.97 -24.63
N ASN A 230 4.55 -16.50 -25.71
CA ASN A 230 4.94 -16.10 -27.07
C ASN A 230 4.63 -14.62 -27.36
N PHE A 231 3.48 -14.11 -26.92
CA PHE A 231 3.12 -12.70 -27.11
C PHE A 231 4.04 -11.77 -26.30
N ILE A 232 4.36 -12.13 -25.05
CA ILE A 232 5.35 -11.41 -24.25
C ILE A 232 6.73 -11.42 -24.95
N GLU A 233 7.18 -12.56 -25.46
CA GLU A 233 8.47 -12.67 -26.15
C GLU A 233 8.58 -11.76 -27.38
N VAL A 234 7.51 -11.64 -28.17
CA VAL A 234 7.47 -10.77 -29.36
C VAL A 234 6.99 -9.34 -29.05
N ARG A 235 6.90 -8.97 -27.75
CA ARG A 235 6.48 -7.64 -27.28
C ARG A 235 5.12 -7.19 -27.83
N ASN A 236 4.15 -8.11 -27.90
CA ASN A 236 2.77 -7.84 -28.28
C ASN A 236 1.89 -7.88 -27.03
N ASP A 237 1.76 -6.74 -26.37
CA ASP A 237 0.98 -6.53 -25.15
C ASP A 237 -0.51 -6.79 -25.36
N GLU A 238 -1.13 -6.27 -26.44
CA GLU A 238 -2.55 -6.51 -26.72
C GLU A 238 -2.86 -8.01 -26.91
N GLY A 239 -1.98 -8.73 -27.60
CA GLY A 239 -2.08 -10.18 -27.78
C GLY A 239 -1.94 -10.95 -26.46
N ALA A 240 -1.01 -10.52 -25.61
CA ALA A 240 -0.81 -11.09 -24.28
C ALA A 240 -2.01 -10.84 -23.37
N GLU A 241 -2.50 -9.60 -23.30
CA GLU A 241 -3.71 -9.21 -22.57
C GLU A 241 -4.90 -10.04 -23.03
N ARG A 242 -5.14 -10.14 -24.34
CA ARG A 242 -6.28 -10.89 -24.87
C ARG A 242 -6.19 -12.39 -24.59
N ALA A 243 -5.00 -12.97 -24.64
CA ALA A 243 -4.78 -14.37 -24.29
C ALA A 243 -5.10 -14.62 -22.79
N LEU A 244 -4.61 -13.74 -21.91
CA LEU A 244 -4.86 -13.81 -20.47
C LEU A 244 -6.33 -13.58 -20.12
N ARG A 245 -6.98 -12.57 -20.71
CA ARG A 245 -8.43 -12.31 -20.54
C ARG A 245 -9.25 -13.53 -20.94
N THR A 246 -8.90 -14.16 -22.06
CA THR A 246 -9.59 -15.36 -22.55
C THR A 246 -9.40 -16.52 -21.58
N ALA A 247 -8.17 -16.75 -21.08
CA ALA A 247 -7.88 -17.80 -20.12
C ALA A 247 -8.71 -17.67 -18.82
N ILE A 248 -8.87 -16.44 -18.32
CA ILE A 248 -9.72 -16.13 -17.16
C ILE A 248 -11.19 -16.42 -17.48
N GLU A 249 -11.68 -15.95 -18.64
CA GLU A 249 -13.09 -16.10 -19.04
C GLU A 249 -13.52 -17.56 -19.25
N VAL A 250 -12.64 -18.39 -19.82
CA VAL A 250 -12.92 -19.83 -19.99
C VAL A 250 -12.83 -20.63 -18.68
N GLY A 251 -12.47 -19.97 -17.57
CA GLY A 251 -12.46 -20.54 -16.24
C GLY A 251 -11.23 -21.40 -15.92
N LEU A 252 -10.05 -21.04 -16.44
CA LEU A 252 -8.80 -21.67 -15.98
C LEU A 252 -8.61 -21.43 -14.48
N SER A 253 -7.96 -22.37 -13.80
CA SER A 253 -7.76 -22.26 -12.35
C SER A 253 -6.79 -21.13 -12.00
N GLN A 254 -6.87 -20.64 -10.77
CA GLN A 254 -5.94 -19.63 -10.25
C GLN A 254 -4.47 -20.07 -10.40
N SER A 255 -4.20 -21.36 -10.20
CA SER A 255 -2.88 -21.95 -10.34
C SER A 255 -2.39 -21.95 -11.80
N ASP A 256 -3.28 -22.28 -12.76
CA ASP A 256 -2.96 -22.23 -14.19
C ASP A 256 -2.64 -20.79 -14.65
N ILE A 257 -3.42 -19.81 -14.19
CA ILE A 257 -3.20 -18.40 -14.50
C ILE A 257 -1.89 -17.89 -13.88
N ALA A 258 -1.62 -18.26 -12.63
CA ALA A 258 -0.36 -17.92 -11.96
C ALA A 258 0.85 -18.54 -12.67
N ASP A 259 0.83 -19.84 -12.99
CA ASP A 259 1.90 -20.49 -13.74
C ASP A 259 2.11 -19.87 -15.13
N MET A 260 1.03 -19.46 -15.80
CA MET A 260 1.11 -18.74 -17.08
C MET A 260 1.84 -17.39 -16.95
N ILE A 261 1.46 -16.55 -15.99
CA ILE A 261 2.06 -15.23 -15.76
C ILE A 261 3.50 -15.37 -15.30
N PHE A 262 3.75 -16.18 -14.26
CA PHE A 262 5.08 -16.33 -13.68
C PHE A 262 6.06 -16.99 -14.65
N ALA A 263 5.63 -17.97 -15.46
CA ALA A 263 6.53 -18.52 -16.48
C ALA A 263 6.96 -17.49 -17.53
N ALA A 264 6.08 -16.55 -17.91
CA ALA A 264 6.46 -15.46 -18.80
C ALA A 264 7.38 -14.43 -18.10
N ALA A 265 7.12 -14.13 -16.83
CA ALA A 265 7.94 -13.24 -16.00
C ALA A 265 9.38 -13.74 -15.82
N THR A 266 9.61 -15.05 -15.88
CA THR A 266 10.92 -15.68 -15.65
C THR A 266 11.55 -16.27 -16.92
N ASP A 267 10.94 -16.07 -18.10
CA ASP A 267 11.49 -16.57 -19.36
C ASP A 267 12.82 -15.91 -19.73
N ARG A 268 13.07 -14.69 -19.25
CA ARG A 268 14.34 -13.97 -19.41
C ARG A 268 15.00 -13.73 -18.05
N ILE A 269 16.24 -13.28 -18.03
CA ILE A 269 17.00 -13.15 -16.79
C ILE A 269 16.61 -11.85 -16.11
N TYR A 270 16.14 -11.96 -14.87
CA TYR A 270 15.92 -10.87 -13.92
C TYR A 270 15.29 -9.62 -14.56
N ILE A 271 14.12 -9.79 -15.16
CA ILE A 271 13.47 -8.77 -15.99
C ILE A 271 13.12 -7.53 -15.16
N ASP A 272 13.47 -6.35 -15.69
CA ASP A 272 13.25 -5.03 -15.10
C ASP A 272 13.66 -4.95 -13.62
N ALA A 273 14.88 -5.38 -13.33
CA ALA A 273 15.43 -5.45 -11.98
C ALA A 273 14.56 -6.22 -10.96
N GLY A 274 13.73 -7.16 -11.45
CA GLY A 274 12.86 -7.99 -10.63
C GLY A 274 11.44 -7.42 -10.44
N HIS A 275 11.14 -6.21 -10.93
CA HIS A 275 9.82 -5.58 -10.79
C HIS A 275 8.69 -6.40 -11.42
N ILE A 276 8.96 -7.12 -12.52
CA ILE A 276 7.91 -7.93 -13.15
C ILE A 276 7.40 -9.06 -12.25
N VAL A 277 8.29 -9.73 -11.52
CA VAL A 277 7.90 -10.78 -10.56
C VAL A 277 7.22 -10.15 -9.34
N ASP A 278 7.72 -9.01 -8.87
CA ASP A 278 7.09 -8.27 -7.76
C ASP A 278 5.67 -7.83 -8.11
N PHE A 279 5.47 -7.14 -9.22
CA PHE A 279 4.16 -6.65 -9.65
C PHE A 279 3.18 -7.79 -9.91
N ALA A 280 3.63 -8.86 -10.55
CA ALA A 280 2.80 -10.05 -10.73
C ALA A 280 2.36 -10.63 -9.38
N ASN A 281 3.29 -10.79 -8.43
CA ASN A 281 2.95 -11.26 -7.09
C ASN A 281 1.99 -10.31 -6.35
N LYS A 282 2.21 -8.99 -6.43
CA LYS A 282 1.31 -7.98 -5.83
C LYS A 282 -0.08 -8.01 -6.44
N ALA A 283 -0.21 -8.22 -7.75
CA ALA A 283 -1.52 -8.38 -8.38
C ALA A 283 -2.31 -9.57 -7.83
N PHE A 284 -1.64 -10.71 -7.55
CA PHE A 284 -2.30 -11.86 -6.93
C PHE A 284 -2.64 -11.62 -5.46
N GLU A 285 -1.72 -11.03 -4.67
CA GLU A 285 -1.99 -10.66 -3.27
C GLU A 285 -3.18 -9.68 -3.17
N HIS A 286 -3.27 -8.73 -4.10
CA HIS A 286 -4.39 -7.79 -4.17
C HIS A 286 -5.72 -8.49 -4.43
N LEU A 287 -5.75 -9.47 -5.33
CA LEU A 287 -6.94 -10.30 -5.58
C LEU A 287 -7.36 -11.13 -4.35
N ASP A 288 -6.41 -11.56 -3.51
CA ASP A 288 -6.74 -12.25 -2.25
C ASP A 288 -7.49 -11.32 -1.28
N HIS A 289 -7.26 -9.99 -1.37
CA HIS A 289 -8.04 -9.00 -0.61
C HIS A 289 -9.40 -8.69 -1.23
N ILE A 290 -9.43 -8.33 -2.53
CA ILE A 290 -10.63 -7.74 -3.16
C ILE A 290 -11.58 -8.77 -3.76
N GLY A 291 -11.11 -9.97 -4.08
CA GLY A 291 -11.88 -11.04 -4.72
C GLY A 291 -11.44 -11.33 -6.16
N TRP A 292 -11.52 -12.60 -6.56
CA TRP A 292 -11.09 -13.08 -7.89
C TRP A 292 -12.06 -12.73 -9.03
N GLU A 293 -13.27 -12.27 -8.71
CA GLU A 293 -14.20 -11.65 -9.65
C GLU A 293 -13.59 -10.42 -10.36
N HIS A 294 -12.59 -9.77 -9.76
CA HIS A 294 -11.84 -8.65 -10.32
C HIS A 294 -10.59 -9.07 -11.15
N SER A 295 -10.31 -10.38 -11.25
CA SER A 295 -9.07 -10.90 -11.86
C SER A 295 -8.85 -10.45 -13.30
N ALA A 296 -9.93 -10.33 -14.09
CA ALA A 296 -9.85 -9.88 -15.46
C ALA A 296 -9.24 -8.48 -15.58
N GLN A 297 -9.67 -7.53 -14.75
CA GLN A 297 -9.18 -6.15 -14.80
C GLN A 297 -7.76 -6.04 -14.21
N VAL A 298 -7.51 -6.74 -13.10
CA VAL A 298 -6.24 -6.71 -12.37
C VAL A 298 -5.10 -7.42 -13.10
N LEU A 299 -5.31 -8.64 -13.59
CA LEU A 299 -4.20 -9.43 -14.15
C LEU A 299 -3.85 -8.99 -15.57
N THR A 300 -4.82 -8.53 -16.36
CA THR A 300 -4.52 -8.04 -17.72
C THR A 300 -3.75 -6.73 -17.71
N SER A 301 -3.84 -5.93 -16.64
CA SER A 301 -3.09 -4.68 -16.52
C SER A 301 -1.58 -4.90 -16.39
N LEU A 302 -1.12 -6.13 -16.16
CA LEU A 302 0.30 -6.50 -16.18
C LEU A 302 0.88 -6.62 -17.59
N ALA A 303 0.04 -6.85 -18.61
CA ALA A 303 0.48 -7.29 -19.94
C ALA A 303 1.46 -6.30 -20.61
N LEU A 304 1.16 -5.00 -20.54
CA LEU A 304 2.02 -3.96 -21.11
C LEU A 304 3.38 -3.92 -20.43
N GLY A 305 3.39 -3.87 -19.09
CA GLY A 305 4.63 -3.87 -18.30
C GLY A 305 5.50 -5.08 -18.64
N MET A 306 4.89 -6.28 -18.69
CA MET A 306 5.59 -7.51 -19.04
C MET A 306 6.15 -7.52 -20.48
N ALA A 307 5.40 -7.02 -21.46
CA ALA A 307 5.81 -7.00 -22.87
C ALA A 307 6.89 -5.94 -23.17
N THR A 308 6.88 -4.82 -22.45
CA THR A 308 7.82 -3.71 -22.65
C THR A 308 9.07 -3.80 -21.81
N ALA A 309 9.10 -4.69 -20.82
CA ALA A 309 10.18 -4.83 -19.86
C ALA A 309 11.58 -4.98 -20.46
N ARG A 310 12.57 -4.46 -19.72
CA ARG A 310 13.99 -4.58 -20.05
C ARG A 310 14.56 -5.90 -19.52
N ARG A 311 15.43 -6.54 -20.30
CA ARG A 311 16.03 -7.84 -19.96
C ARG A 311 17.40 -7.64 -19.31
N SER A 312 17.66 -8.21 -18.14
CA SER A 312 18.93 -7.95 -17.44
C SER A 312 20.13 -8.58 -18.13
N GLU A 313 19.94 -9.65 -18.91
CA GLU A 313 21.02 -10.25 -19.69
C GLU A 313 21.60 -9.33 -20.80
N GLU A 314 20.97 -8.19 -21.06
CA GLU A 314 21.43 -7.16 -22.01
C GLU A 314 22.27 -6.08 -21.31
N LEU A 315 22.34 -6.10 -19.97
CA LEU A 315 23.03 -5.10 -19.17
C LEU A 315 24.52 -5.42 -19.01
N ASN A 316 25.34 -4.38 -18.94
CA ASN A 316 26.78 -4.54 -18.72
C ASN A 316 27.09 -5.23 -17.39
N ALA A 317 26.34 -4.89 -16.31
CA ALA A 317 26.51 -5.46 -14.98
C ALA A 317 26.35 -6.99 -14.92
N TRP A 318 25.55 -7.56 -15.83
CA TRP A 318 25.28 -9.01 -15.90
C TRP A 318 26.21 -9.75 -16.87
N ARG A 319 27.07 -9.03 -17.59
CA ARG A 319 27.96 -9.55 -18.63
C ARG A 319 29.44 -9.33 -18.33
N ASN A 320 29.79 -8.38 -17.45
CA ASN A 320 31.16 -7.98 -17.18
C ASN A 320 31.39 -7.69 -15.69
N PRO A 321 32.58 -8.00 -15.14
CA PRO A 321 33.71 -8.70 -15.80
C PRO A 321 33.47 -10.21 -15.94
N ILE A 322 32.50 -10.76 -15.22
CA ILE A 322 32.07 -12.16 -15.28
C ILE A 322 30.76 -12.20 -16.04
N ASP A 323 30.63 -13.11 -17.02
CA ASP A 323 29.40 -13.29 -17.80
C ASP A 323 28.38 -14.15 -17.03
N ILE A 324 27.82 -13.56 -15.98
CA ILE A 324 26.83 -14.18 -15.09
C ILE A 324 25.60 -14.64 -15.88
N SER A 325 25.20 -13.87 -16.90
CA SER A 325 24.07 -14.23 -17.76
C SER A 325 24.26 -15.60 -18.41
N SER A 326 25.44 -15.86 -18.97
CA SER A 326 25.74 -17.15 -19.59
C SER A 326 25.75 -18.28 -18.55
N MET A 327 26.30 -18.05 -17.36
CA MET A 327 26.30 -19.02 -16.26
C MET A 327 24.88 -19.39 -15.81
N VAL A 328 23.99 -18.39 -15.66
CA VAL A 328 22.58 -18.61 -15.30
C VAL A 328 21.86 -19.39 -16.39
N TRP A 329 22.07 -19.07 -17.67
CA TRP A 329 21.46 -19.81 -18.77
C TRP A 329 21.88 -21.28 -18.81
N GLU A 330 23.14 -21.58 -18.50
CA GLU A 330 23.63 -22.94 -18.37
C GLU A 330 22.95 -23.66 -17.21
N ALA A 331 22.94 -23.06 -16.01
CA ALA A 331 22.29 -23.63 -14.84
C ALA A 331 20.77 -23.87 -15.04
N ARG A 332 20.06 -22.97 -15.72
CA ARG A 332 18.63 -23.11 -16.05
C ARG A 332 18.33 -24.33 -16.92
N ARG A 333 19.25 -24.76 -17.79
CA ARG A 333 19.05 -25.93 -18.67
C ARG A 333 19.08 -27.24 -17.89
N GLU A 334 19.83 -27.29 -16.80
CA GLU A 334 19.94 -28.46 -15.92
C GLU A 334 18.75 -28.59 -14.96
N LEU A 335 18.05 -27.49 -14.67
CA LEU A 335 17.11 -27.38 -13.54
C LEU A 335 16.00 -28.45 -13.53
N ALA A 336 15.41 -28.75 -14.69
CA ALA A 336 14.35 -29.78 -14.78
C ALA A 336 14.88 -31.17 -14.39
N GLU A 337 16.03 -31.57 -14.94
CA GLU A 337 16.68 -32.84 -14.64
C GLU A 337 17.11 -32.91 -13.16
N LEU A 338 17.59 -31.79 -12.60
CA LEU A 338 17.97 -31.71 -11.19
C LEU A 338 16.79 -31.93 -10.25
N PHE A 339 15.62 -31.33 -10.54
CA PHE A 339 14.42 -31.56 -9.76
C PHE A 339 13.95 -33.02 -9.85
N GLU A 340 14.01 -33.64 -11.03
CA GLU A 340 13.72 -35.07 -11.20
C GLU A 340 14.68 -35.94 -10.36
N GLN A 341 15.97 -35.63 -10.34
CA GLN A 341 16.96 -36.34 -9.51
C GLN A 341 16.72 -36.17 -7.99
N GLY A 342 16.25 -34.99 -7.57
CA GLY A 342 15.98 -34.64 -6.19
C GLY A 342 14.62 -35.13 -5.65
N GLU A 343 13.71 -35.57 -6.53
CA GLU A 343 12.32 -35.90 -6.18
C GLU A 343 12.24 -36.95 -5.06
N SER A 344 13.11 -37.97 -5.08
CA SER A 344 13.12 -39.01 -4.05
C SER A 344 13.56 -38.54 -2.66
N LYS A 345 14.15 -37.34 -2.57
CA LYS A 345 14.67 -36.73 -1.34
C LYS A 345 13.90 -35.48 -0.94
N LEU A 346 12.76 -35.20 -1.58
CA LEU A 346 12.02 -33.96 -1.38
C LEU A 346 11.71 -33.74 0.11
N GLY A 347 12.12 -32.60 0.65
CA GLY A 347 11.96 -32.24 2.06
C GLY A 347 13.06 -32.75 3.01
N GLU A 348 14.07 -33.47 2.51
CA GLU A 348 15.25 -33.87 3.31
C GLU A 348 16.26 -32.74 3.48
N TRP A 349 16.21 -31.70 2.65
CA TRP A 349 17.14 -30.57 2.70
C TRP A 349 16.79 -29.58 3.83
N ASP A 350 17.77 -29.26 4.69
CA ASP A 350 17.64 -28.36 5.84
C ASP A 350 18.78 -27.30 5.95
N ASP A 351 19.64 -27.17 4.93
CA ASP A 351 20.83 -26.31 4.95
C ASP A 351 20.57 -24.83 4.54
N GLU A 352 19.45 -24.22 4.99
CA GLU A 352 19.09 -22.83 4.62
C GLU A 352 20.22 -21.84 4.95
N GLN A 353 20.75 -21.90 6.17
CA GLN A 353 21.77 -20.95 6.63
C GLN A 353 23.08 -21.08 5.84
N GLU A 354 23.51 -22.31 5.55
CA GLU A 354 24.73 -22.55 4.76
C GLU A 354 24.57 -22.01 3.34
N LEU A 355 23.42 -22.28 2.68
CA LEU A 355 23.16 -21.77 1.34
C LEU A 355 23.08 -20.22 1.34
N ALA A 356 22.42 -19.61 2.32
CA ALA A 356 22.38 -18.15 2.45
C ALA A 356 23.78 -17.54 2.62
N ASP A 357 24.65 -18.16 3.43
CA ASP A 357 26.01 -17.70 3.63
C ASP A 357 26.86 -17.83 2.34
N ILE A 358 26.65 -18.87 1.53
CA ILE A 358 27.29 -19.03 0.20
C ILE A 358 26.82 -17.94 -0.77
N ILE A 359 25.51 -17.69 -0.87
CA ILE A 359 24.92 -16.66 -1.74
C ILE A 359 25.52 -15.26 -1.45
N LEU A 360 25.83 -14.98 -0.17
CA LEU A 360 26.38 -13.70 0.25
C LEU A 360 27.85 -13.48 -0.12
N GLN A 361 28.59 -14.53 -0.50
CA GLN A 361 30.00 -14.46 -0.87
C GLN A 361 30.24 -13.80 -2.24
N ASP A 362 31.50 -13.74 -2.67
CA ASP A 362 31.96 -13.08 -3.88
C ASP A 362 32.24 -14.04 -5.06
N ASP A 363 31.68 -15.25 -5.02
CA ASP A 363 31.76 -16.24 -6.11
C ASP A 363 30.35 -16.62 -6.66
N PRO A 364 29.99 -16.17 -7.88
CA PRO A 364 28.70 -16.48 -8.48
C PRO A 364 28.62 -17.95 -8.94
N GLY A 365 29.75 -18.60 -9.26
CA GLY A 365 29.79 -20.01 -9.65
C GLY A 365 29.49 -20.91 -8.46
N ALA A 366 30.14 -20.64 -7.32
CA ALA A 366 29.86 -21.35 -6.06
C ALA A 366 28.39 -21.21 -5.64
N THR A 367 27.79 -20.03 -5.84
CA THR A 367 26.37 -19.78 -5.59
C THR A 367 25.47 -20.68 -6.45
N LEU A 368 25.69 -20.72 -7.77
CA LEU A 368 24.89 -21.55 -8.68
C LEU A 368 25.07 -23.04 -8.38
N ASP A 369 26.29 -23.50 -8.08
CA ASP A 369 26.55 -24.89 -7.73
C ASP A 369 25.90 -25.30 -6.41
N ALA A 370 25.89 -24.41 -5.41
CA ALA A 370 25.20 -24.64 -4.14
C ALA A 370 23.68 -24.76 -4.32
N ILE A 371 23.06 -23.88 -5.13
CA ILE A 371 21.63 -23.98 -5.45
C ILE A 371 21.32 -25.30 -6.18
N LYS A 372 22.11 -25.66 -7.20
CA LYS A 372 21.95 -26.96 -7.91
C LYS A 372 22.13 -28.14 -6.96
N SER A 373 23.07 -28.07 -6.03
CA SER A 373 23.28 -29.09 -5.00
C SER A 373 22.04 -29.22 -4.11
N ALA A 374 21.53 -28.12 -3.58
CA ALA A 374 20.32 -28.10 -2.76
C ALA A 374 19.13 -28.76 -3.48
N VAL A 375 18.92 -28.46 -4.78
CA VAL A 375 17.90 -29.13 -5.61
C VAL A 375 18.12 -30.66 -5.65
N ARG A 376 19.35 -31.13 -5.92
CA ARG A 376 19.66 -32.58 -5.95
C ARG A 376 19.48 -33.28 -4.61
N TYR A 377 19.58 -32.53 -3.51
CA TYR A 377 19.36 -33.01 -2.15
C TYR A 377 17.93 -32.77 -1.66
N GLY A 378 17.00 -32.41 -2.55
CA GLY A 378 15.58 -32.40 -2.26
C GLY A 378 15.02 -31.08 -1.73
N ALA A 379 15.73 -29.96 -1.91
CA ALA A 379 15.17 -28.63 -1.65
C ALA A 379 14.00 -28.37 -2.60
N SER A 380 12.84 -28.01 -2.04
CA SER A 380 11.70 -27.56 -2.83
C SER A 380 11.96 -26.18 -3.45
N PRO A 381 11.28 -25.81 -4.55
CA PRO A 381 11.34 -24.46 -5.10
C PRO A 381 11.03 -23.38 -4.05
N GLU A 382 10.02 -23.58 -3.20
CA GLU A 382 9.68 -22.68 -2.10
C GLU A 382 10.85 -22.48 -1.13
N GLN A 383 11.46 -23.56 -0.64
CA GLN A 383 12.61 -23.49 0.27
C GLN A 383 13.76 -22.68 -0.34
N LEU A 384 14.07 -22.90 -1.62
CA LEU A 384 15.11 -22.15 -2.32
C LEU A 384 14.78 -20.66 -2.45
N GLY A 385 13.53 -20.33 -2.82
CA GLY A 385 13.06 -18.94 -2.88
C GLY A 385 13.13 -18.25 -1.52
N SER A 386 12.73 -18.96 -0.46
CA SER A 386 12.82 -18.51 0.92
C SER A 386 14.26 -18.20 1.33
N THR A 387 15.21 -19.08 1.02
CA THR A 387 16.63 -18.87 1.31
C THR A 387 17.23 -17.68 0.58
N VAL A 388 16.90 -17.48 -0.70
CA VAL A 388 17.35 -16.32 -1.48
C VAL A 388 16.77 -15.02 -0.89
N ALA A 389 15.50 -15.02 -0.48
CA ALA A 389 14.89 -13.88 0.23
C ALA A 389 15.64 -13.58 1.53
N TYR A 390 15.94 -14.60 2.35
CA TYR A 390 16.71 -14.41 3.56
C TYR A 390 18.13 -13.88 3.30
N ALA A 391 18.83 -14.37 2.29
CA ALA A 391 20.13 -13.84 1.88
C ALA A 391 20.04 -12.35 1.48
N ALA A 392 18.99 -11.93 0.77
CA ALA A 392 18.76 -10.52 0.44
C ALA A 392 18.51 -9.65 1.70
N PHE A 393 17.76 -10.17 2.68
CA PHE A 393 17.59 -9.50 3.98
C PHE A 393 18.91 -9.40 4.75
N LEU A 394 19.75 -10.43 4.73
CA LEU A 394 21.08 -10.38 5.34
C LEU A 394 22.01 -9.38 4.64
N ARG A 395 21.93 -9.24 3.30
CA ARG A 395 22.65 -8.21 2.54
C ARG A 395 22.28 -6.81 3.04
N MET A 396 20.99 -6.55 3.24
CA MET A 396 20.47 -5.31 3.81
C MET A 396 20.88 -5.12 5.27
N ALA A 397 20.76 -6.16 6.10
CA ALA A 397 21.15 -6.12 7.50
C ALA A 397 22.64 -5.79 7.65
N ARG A 398 23.50 -6.35 6.79
CA ARG A 398 24.95 -6.16 6.81
C ARG A 398 25.42 -4.94 6.00
N PHE A 399 24.51 -4.09 5.53
CA PHE A 399 24.85 -2.88 4.81
C PHE A 399 25.62 -1.91 5.71
N HIS A 400 26.77 -1.43 5.24
CA HIS A 400 27.65 -0.56 6.02
C HIS A 400 27.33 0.93 5.77
N THR A 401 27.19 1.71 6.83
CA THR A 401 26.79 3.13 6.75
C THR A 401 27.85 4.07 6.17
N SER A 402 29.04 3.55 5.84
CA SER A 402 30.04 4.28 5.06
C SER A 402 29.79 4.24 3.54
N ASN A 403 28.88 3.38 3.07
CA ASN A 403 28.41 3.41 1.69
C ASN A 403 27.55 4.66 1.45
N GLU A 404 27.32 5.01 0.19
CA GLU A 404 26.50 6.17 -0.14
C GLU A 404 25.04 5.90 0.26
N PHE A 405 24.32 6.91 0.75
CA PHE A 405 22.91 6.73 1.14
C PHE A 405 22.04 6.27 -0.04
N ALA A 406 22.36 6.70 -1.26
CA ALA A 406 21.69 6.24 -2.47
C ALA A 406 21.89 4.75 -2.76
N ASP A 407 22.91 4.10 -2.18
CA ASP A 407 23.17 2.68 -2.42
C ASP A 407 22.12 1.77 -1.73
N TRP A 408 21.38 2.28 -0.73
CA TRP A 408 20.22 1.57 -0.17
C TRP A 408 19.14 1.32 -1.24
N ASP A 409 19.10 2.14 -2.29
CA ASP A 409 18.20 1.94 -3.41
C ASP A 409 18.54 0.69 -4.24
N THR A 410 19.81 0.30 -4.24
CA THR A 410 20.24 -0.90 -4.97
C THR A 410 19.73 -2.18 -4.28
N VAL A 411 19.82 -2.24 -2.95
CA VAL A 411 19.43 -3.43 -2.16
C VAL A 411 17.92 -3.69 -2.20
N HIS A 412 17.09 -2.64 -2.26
CA HIS A 412 15.65 -2.83 -2.14
C HIS A 412 15.05 -3.63 -3.29
N ASN A 413 15.58 -3.48 -4.51
CA ASN A 413 15.00 -4.13 -5.70
C ASN A 413 15.23 -5.64 -5.62
N THR A 414 16.47 -6.03 -5.32
CA THR A 414 16.85 -7.43 -5.05
C THR A 414 16.02 -8.02 -3.92
N LEU A 415 15.86 -7.32 -2.80
CA LEU A 415 15.13 -7.82 -1.63
C LEU A 415 13.64 -8.01 -1.93
N THR A 416 13.00 -7.02 -2.54
CA THR A 416 11.55 -7.07 -2.83
C THR A 416 11.25 -8.13 -3.89
N ALA A 417 12.07 -8.23 -4.94
CA ALA A 417 11.99 -9.30 -5.92
C ALA A 417 12.20 -10.69 -5.31
N ALA A 418 13.14 -10.85 -4.37
CA ALA A 418 13.38 -12.11 -3.68
C ALA A 418 12.18 -12.53 -2.80
N ASN A 419 11.60 -11.59 -2.05
CA ASN A 419 10.39 -11.85 -1.30
C ASN A 419 9.21 -12.21 -2.24
N ALA A 420 9.00 -11.44 -3.31
CA ALA A 420 7.93 -11.71 -4.27
C ALA A 420 8.09 -13.07 -4.94
N LEU A 421 9.32 -13.46 -5.29
CA LEU A 421 9.63 -14.79 -5.80
C LEU A 421 9.26 -15.87 -4.80
N HIS A 422 9.64 -15.71 -3.53
CA HIS A 422 9.26 -16.66 -2.47
C HIS A 422 7.73 -16.79 -2.37
N GLN A 423 6.98 -15.69 -2.32
CA GLN A 423 5.52 -15.72 -2.27
C GLN A 423 4.89 -16.35 -3.53
N ALA A 424 5.44 -16.05 -4.71
CA ALA A 424 5.00 -16.65 -5.97
C ALA A 424 5.23 -18.17 -5.99
N LEU A 425 6.36 -18.64 -5.46
CA LEU A 425 6.69 -20.07 -5.36
C LEU A 425 5.80 -20.81 -4.37
N LYS A 426 5.32 -20.15 -3.30
CA LYS A 426 4.29 -20.69 -2.41
C LYS A 426 2.95 -20.84 -3.13
N ARG A 427 2.62 -19.93 -4.05
CA ARG A 427 1.35 -19.89 -4.77
C ARG A 427 1.27 -20.89 -5.92
N ALA A 428 2.29 -20.93 -6.76
CA ALA A 428 2.29 -21.72 -8.00
C ALA A 428 3.71 -22.21 -8.33
N PRO A 429 4.25 -23.19 -7.57
CA PRO A 429 5.58 -23.70 -7.82
C PRO A 429 5.64 -24.41 -9.18
N SER A 430 6.57 -24.00 -10.03
CA SER A 430 6.88 -24.66 -11.29
C SER A 430 8.37 -24.58 -11.61
N VAL A 431 8.85 -25.45 -12.50
CA VAL A 431 10.25 -25.41 -12.95
C VAL A 431 10.53 -24.09 -13.65
N GLU A 432 9.57 -23.53 -14.39
CA GLU A 432 9.70 -22.21 -14.99
C GLU A 432 9.89 -21.09 -13.97
N LEU A 433 9.06 -21.05 -12.91
CA LEU A 433 9.21 -20.04 -11.86
C LEU A 433 10.50 -20.24 -11.05
N ALA A 434 10.88 -21.49 -10.77
CA ALA A 434 12.11 -21.82 -10.03
C ALA A 434 13.39 -21.30 -10.71
N ARG A 435 13.38 -21.00 -12.01
CA ARG A 435 14.50 -20.34 -12.71
C ARG A 435 14.90 -19.02 -12.06
N ALA A 436 13.92 -18.26 -11.56
CA ALA A 436 14.18 -16.96 -10.94
C ALA A 436 14.93 -17.08 -9.61
N VAL A 437 15.02 -18.26 -8.98
CA VAL A 437 15.90 -18.47 -7.82
C VAL A 437 17.35 -18.19 -8.21
N LEU A 438 17.78 -18.69 -9.38
CA LEU A 438 19.14 -18.49 -9.89
C LEU A 438 19.38 -17.00 -10.19
N ASP A 439 18.44 -16.37 -10.88
CA ASP A 439 18.50 -14.96 -11.24
C ASP A 439 18.61 -14.06 -10.00
N THR A 440 17.69 -14.22 -9.06
CA THR A 440 17.63 -13.35 -7.88
C THR A 440 18.85 -13.57 -6.99
N ALA A 441 19.36 -14.81 -6.87
CA ALA A 441 20.63 -15.08 -6.20
C ALA A 441 21.80 -14.34 -6.87
N MET A 442 21.81 -14.24 -8.21
CA MET A 442 22.81 -13.45 -8.93
C MET A 442 22.63 -11.94 -8.71
N SER A 443 21.40 -11.45 -8.53
CA SER A 443 21.18 -10.06 -8.10
C SER A 443 21.76 -9.80 -6.71
N VAL A 444 21.57 -10.72 -5.74
CA VAL A 444 22.20 -10.64 -4.41
C VAL A 444 23.73 -10.64 -4.48
N TYR A 445 24.30 -11.37 -5.44
CA TYR A 445 25.73 -11.35 -5.73
C TYR A 445 26.19 -10.02 -6.34
N LEU A 446 25.41 -9.42 -7.24
CA LEU A 446 25.73 -8.12 -7.83
C LEU A 446 25.77 -7.02 -6.76
N ASP A 447 24.99 -7.16 -5.70
CA ASP A 447 24.93 -6.25 -4.55
C ASP A 447 26.07 -6.46 -3.53
N ARG A 448 27.00 -7.41 -3.76
CA ARG A 448 28.02 -7.81 -2.78
C ARG A 448 28.91 -6.69 -2.25
N PHE A 449 29.16 -5.67 -3.07
CA PHE A 449 30.01 -4.53 -2.72
C PHE A 449 29.47 -3.76 -1.51
N LEU A 450 28.17 -3.86 -1.24
CA LEU A 450 27.50 -3.18 -0.13
C LEU A 450 27.83 -3.77 1.25
N ASN A 451 28.50 -4.91 1.30
CA ASN A 451 28.97 -5.55 2.53
C ASN A 451 30.50 -5.64 2.58
N VAL A 452 31.23 -4.67 2.02
CA VAL A 452 32.69 -4.63 2.06
C VAL A 452 33.18 -3.32 2.73
N PRO A 453 33.44 -3.33 4.06
CA PRO A 453 33.24 -4.43 5.00
C PRO A 453 31.76 -4.60 5.39
N ALA A 454 31.40 -5.79 5.87
CA ALA A 454 30.04 -6.08 6.33
C ALA A 454 29.77 -5.41 7.68
N GLN A 455 28.63 -4.73 7.80
CA GLN A 455 28.15 -4.22 9.09
C GLN A 455 27.83 -5.39 10.01
N ARG A 456 28.27 -5.29 11.26
CA ARG A 456 28.04 -6.34 12.26
C ARG A 456 26.59 -6.34 12.71
N MET A 457 26.06 -7.52 13.02
CA MET A 457 24.77 -7.60 13.71
C MET A 457 24.90 -7.02 15.13
N PRO A 458 23.92 -6.26 15.62
CA PRO A 458 23.91 -5.76 16.98
C PRO A 458 23.96 -6.93 17.97
N THR A 459 24.81 -6.78 18.98
CA THR A 459 24.87 -7.72 20.11
C THR A 459 23.95 -7.18 21.19
N PRO A 460 22.98 -7.97 21.68
CA PRO A 460 22.09 -7.52 22.74
C PRO A 460 22.88 -7.14 23.99
N ASN A 461 22.57 -6.00 24.60
CA ASN A 461 23.27 -5.49 25.77
C ASN A 461 22.87 -6.21 27.07
N GLY A 462 21.86 -7.08 27.03
CA GLY A 462 21.34 -7.83 28.18
C GLY A 462 20.36 -7.04 29.07
N ASP A 463 20.16 -5.76 28.76
CA ASP A 463 19.16 -4.91 29.42
C ASP A 463 17.77 -5.20 28.83
N GLN A 464 16.80 -5.44 29.71
CA GLN A 464 15.41 -5.64 29.29
C GLN A 464 14.80 -4.27 28.95
N VAL A 465 14.45 -4.07 27.67
CA VAL A 465 13.69 -2.90 27.24
C VAL A 465 12.22 -3.13 27.60
N ASP A 466 11.63 -2.20 28.36
CA ASP A 466 10.21 -2.21 28.69
C ASP A 466 9.36 -2.11 27.41
N ALA A 467 8.32 -2.96 27.31
CA ALA A 467 7.48 -3.06 26.11
C ALA A 467 6.70 -1.77 25.84
N GLU A 468 6.27 -1.06 26.88
CA GLU A 468 5.60 0.24 26.73
C GLU A 468 6.56 1.33 26.27
N ALA A 469 7.85 1.24 26.66
CA ALA A 469 8.88 2.21 26.29
C ALA A 469 9.49 1.97 24.91
N PHE A 470 9.45 0.73 24.40
CA PHE A 470 10.10 0.34 23.14
C PHE A 470 9.65 1.20 21.95
N GLY A 471 8.34 1.32 21.73
CA GLY A 471 7.76 2.07 20.61
C GLY A 471 8.24 3.54 20.60
N PRO A 472 7.97 4.31 21.68
CA PRO A 472 8.46 5.67 21.83
C PRO A 472 9.99 5.80 21.68
N GLN A 473 10.76 4.86 22.21
CA GLN A 473 12.22 4.89 22.11
C GLN A 473 12.68 4.73 20.66
N LEU A 474 12.20 3.73 19.93
CA LEU A 474 12.56 3.52 18.52
C LEU A 474 12.14 4.71 17.64
N LEU A 475 10.91 5.18 17.82
CA LEU A 475 10.38 6.34 17.10
C LEU A 475 11.17 7.63 17.38
N SER A 476 11.73 7.78 18.58
CA SER A 476 12.61 8.91 18.92
C SER A 476 13.94 8.86 18.19
N GLN A 477 14.53 7.67 17.98
CA GLN A 477 15.74 7.52 17.17
C GLN A 477 15.48 7.94 15.72
N MET A 478 14.34 7.53 15.16
CA MET A 478 13.93 7.88 13.80
C MET A 478 13.43 9.34 13.63
N ASN A 479 13.45 10.15 14.69
CA ASN A 479 13.28 11.61 14.60
C ASN A 479 14.61 12.34 14.34
N VAL A 480 15.73 11.62 14.36
CA VAL A 480 17.07 12.16 14.09
C VAL A 480 17.62 11.42 12.88
N GLN A 481 18.15 12.16 11.91
CA GLN A 481 18.73 11.56 10.71
C GLN A 481 19.88 10.60 11.05
N GLN A 482 19.97 9.51 10.30
CA GLN A 482 21.10 8.57 10.30
C GLN A 482 21.32 7.82 11.62
N GLN A 483 20.29 7.63 12.44
CA GLN A 483 20.35 6.77 13.64
C GLN A 483 20.20 5.28 13.30
N VAL A 484 20.90 4.80 12.26
CA VAL A 484 20.78 3.44 11.70
C VAL A 484 21.15 2.38 12.74
N GLU A 485 22.31 2.51 13.36
CA GLU A 485 22.81 1.52 14.33
C GLU A 485 22.11 1.62 15.68
N GLN A 486 21.76 2.83 16.11
CA GLN A 486 21.03 3.07 17.35
C GLN A 486 19.63 2.44 17.27
N SER A 487 18.93 2.61 16.14
CA SER A 487 17.62 2.00 15.92
C SER A 487 17.72 0.47 15.88
N ALA A 488 18.72 -0.06 15.17
CA ALA A 488 18.99 -1.50 15.12
C ALA A 488 19.27 -2.10 16.51
N GLN A 489 20.03 -1.37 17.35
CA GLN A 489 20.33 -1.79 18.71
C GLN A 489 19.07 -1.83 19.59
N VAL A 490 18.19 -0.82 19.50
CA VAL A 490 16.91 -0.79 20.24
C VAL A 490 16.05 -2.01 19.89
N VAL A 491 15.93 -2.34 18.60
CA VAL A 491 15.21 -3.54 18.14
C VAL A 491 15.89 -4.82 18.66
N SER A 492 17.22 -4.91 18.56
CA SER A 492 17.96 -6.08 19.02
C SER A 492 17.84 -6.31 20.53
N ASP A 493 17.90 -5.25 21.34
CA ASP A 493 17.79 -5.34 22.80
C ASP A 493 16.38 -5.80 23.20
N TYR A 494 15.34 -5.23 22.58
CA TYR A 494 13.95 -5.62 22.83
C TYR A 494 13.68 -7.10 22.52
N LEU A 495 14.18 -7.60 21.39
CA LEU A 495 13.96 -8.98 20.96
C LEU A 495 14.57 -10.03 21.90
N THR A 496 15.51 -9.68 22.80
CA THR A 496 16.08 -10.63 23.76
C THR A 496 15.26 -10.88 25.01
N GLY A 497 14.31 -10.00 25.32
CA GLY A 497 13.43 -10.11 26.50
C GLY A 497 11.94 -10.15 26.19
N ALA A 498 11.54 -9.95 24.94
CA ALA A 498 10.14 -9.84 24.54
C ALA A 498 9.47 -11.21 24.39
N GLU A 499 8.43 -11.46 25.19
CA GLU A 499 7.47 -12.54 24.95
C GLU A 499 6.57 -12.25 23.73
N ASN A 500 6.40 -10.97 23.36
CA ASN A 500 5.57 -10.54 22.23
C ASN A 500 6.30 -9.58 21.25
N PRO A 501 6.80 -10.08 20.11
CA PRO A 501 7.45 -9.27 19.07
C PRO A 501 6.48 -8.51 18.16
N GLU A 502 5.16 -8.69 18.29
CA GLU A 502 4.16 -7.99 17.44
C GLU A 502 4.20 -6.48 17.62
N GLY A 503 4.60 -5.99 18.81
CA GLY A 503 4.85 -4.57 19.07
C GLY A 503 5.95 -3.98 18.18
N VAL A 504 6.91 -4.80 17.71
CA VAL A 504 7.95 -4.36 16.76
C VAL A 504 7.35 -4.08 15.39
N LEU A 505 6.51 -4.99 14.87
CA LEU A 505 5.86 -4.80 13.58
C LEU A 505 4.95 -3.58 13.61
N ALA A 506 4.10 -3.44 14.63
CA ALA A 506 3.23 -2.28 14.78
C ALA A 506 4.04 -0.97 14.84
N THR A 507 5.14 -0.94 15.59
CA THR A 507 6.00 0.26 15.69
C THR A 507 6.70 0.59 14.37
N LEU A 508 7.24 -0.41 13.66
CA LEU A 508 7.90 -0.19 12.36
C LEU A 508 6.88 0.23 11.29
N GLY A 509 5.68 -0.33 11.31
CA GLY A 509 4.56 0.08 10.45
C GLY A 509 4.15 1.53 10.71
N HIS A 510 3.97 1.89 11.99
CA HIS A 510 3.70 3.28 12.39
C HIS A 510 4.83 4.23 11.97
N ALA A 511 6.10 3.83 12.18
CA ALA A 511 7.26 4.60 11.77
C ALA A 511 7.27 4.87 10.26
N MET A 512 6.81 3.93 9.44
CA MET A 512 6.67 4.13 8.01
C MET A 512 5.52 5.07 7.65
N LEU A 513 4.37 4.92 8.31
CA LEU A 513 3.14 5.63 7.98
C LEU A 513 3.11 7.08 8.42
N ARG A 514 3.92 7.46 9.41
CA ARG A 514 4.10 8.87 9.84
C ARG A 514 5.04 9.67 8.94
N GLU A 515 5.69 9.01 7.99
CA GLU A 515 6.66 9.62 7.08
C GLU A 515 6.06 9.79 5.68
N ASP A 516 6.68 10.64 4.86
CA ASP A 516 6.34 10.84 3.45
C ASP A 516 6.89 9.67 2.60
N SER A 517 6.50 8.44 2.98
CA SER A 517 6.99 7.19 2.43
C SER A 517 6.54 6.94 0.99
N GLY A 518 7.50 6.57 0.14
CA GLY A 518 7.30 6.20 -1.25
C GLY A 518 7.25 4.68 -1.48
N PHE A 519 7.23 4.29 -2.75
CA PHE A 519 7.04 2.91 -3.22
C PHE A 519 7.88 1.86 -2.48
N HIS A 520 9.20 2.02 -2.45
CA HIS A 520 10.10 1.02 -1.88
C HIS A 520 9.96 0.84 -0.36
N MET A 521 9.57 1.90 0.37
CA MET A 521 9.32 1.79 1.82
C MET A 521 8.19 0.79 2.10
N PHE A 522 7.09 0.90 1.37
CA PHE A 522 5.95 0.00 1.50
C PHE A 522 6.31 -1.43 1.10
N GLN A 523 7.03 -1.62 0.00
CA GLN A 523 7.43 -2.96 -0.43
C GLN A 523 8.35 -3.65 0.59
N ILE A 524 9.32 -2.93 1.16
CA ILE A 524 10.29 -3.51 2.11
C ILE A 524 9.62 -3.83 3.43
N VAL A 525 8.75 -2.96 3.94
CA VAL A 525 8.02 -3.23 5.18
C VAL A 525 7.08 -4.43 5.00
N ASP A 526 6.32 -4.50 3.91
CA ASP A 526 5.48 -5.68 3.59
C ASP A 526 6.32 -6.95 3.45
N ALA A 527 7.40 -6.91 2.66
CA ALA A 527 8.31 -8.04 2.49
C ALA A 527 8.92 -8.48 3.83
N GLY A 528 9.30 -7.52 4.67
CA GLY A 528 9.89 -7.77 5.97
C GLY A 528 8.93 -8.40 6.95
N PHE A 529 7.67 -7.96 6.97
CA PHE A 529 6.64 -8.54 7.84
C PHE A 529 6.39 -9.99 7.43
N LYS A 530 6.24 -10.27 6.13
CA LYS A 530 6.10 -11.64 5.62
C LYS A 530 7.31 -12.49 5.96
N GLN A 531 8.53 -12.06 5.62
CA GLN A 531 9.74 -12.86 5.89
C GLN A 531 10.00 -13.05 7.39
N TYR A 532 9.56 -12.12 8.23
CA TYR A 532 9.59 -12.27 9.69
C TYR A 532 8.63 -13.36 10.16
N GLU A 533 7.37 -13.35 9.70
CA GLU A 533 6.38 -14.37 10.10
C GLU A 533 6.82 -15.79 9.70
N GLU A 534 7.44 -15.97 8.53
CA GLU A 534 8.01 -17.27 8.11
C GLU A 534 9.13 -17.76 9.05
N ARG A 535 9.74 -16.86 9.83
CA ARG A 535 10.94 -17.10 10.63
C ARG A 535 10.78 -16.72 12.10
N LYS A 536 9.53 -16.59 12.55
CA LYS A 536 9.21 -16.13 13.91
C LYS A 536 9.87 -17.05 14.94
N GLY A 537 10.53 -16.45 15.92
CA GLY A 537 11.24 -17.18 16.98
C GLY A 537 12.62 -17.72 16.60
N THR A 538 13.17 -17.36 15.43
CA THR A 538 14.53 -17.73 15.01
C THR A 538 15.47 -16.51 14.96
N ASP A 539 16.78 -16.75 14.95
CA ASP A 539 17.77 -15.69 14.71
C ASP A 539 17.56 -15.03 13.33
N ALA A 540 17.15 -15.80 12.33
CA ALA A 540 16.84 -15.29 11.00
C ALA A 540 15.67 -14.28 11.02
N GLY A 541 14.64 -14.55 11.83
CA GLY A 541 13.55 -13.59 12.07
C GLY A 541 14.04 -12.29 12.74
N ARG A 542 14.94 -12.40 13.73
CA ARG A 542 15.60 -11.24 14.33
C ARG A 542 16.42 -10.44 13.30
N HIS A 543 17.13 -11.12 12.40
CA HIS A 543 17.90 -10.46 11.34
C HIS A 543 17.01 -9.63 10.42
N VAL A 544 15.83 -10.13 10.06
CA VAL A 544 14.84 -9.40 9.25
C VAL A 544 14.42 -8.11 9.94
N LEU A 545 14.05 -8.15 11.22
CA LEU A 545 13.62 -6.94 11.95
C LEU A 545 14.75 -5.92 12.13
N VAL A 546 15.99 -6.38 12.35
CA VAL A 546 17.16 -5.50 12.37
C VAL A 546 17.36 -4.84 11.00
N ALA A 547 17.23 -5.59 9.90
CA ALA A 547 17.36 -5.06 8.56
C ALA A 547 16.31 -3.96 8.30
N LEU A 548 15.05 -4.20 8.64
CA LEU A 548 13.96 -3.22 8.52
C LEU A 548 14.25 -1.96 9.34
N SER A 549 14.65 -2.13 10.59
CA SER A 549 14.98 -0.98 11.45
C SER A 549 16.12 -0.14 10.89
N ARG A 550 17.17 -0.79 10.36
CA ARG A 550 18.29 -0.08 9.71
C ARG A 550 17.82 0.68 8.49
N PHE A 551 17.06 0.00 7.63
CA PHE A 551 16.55 0.57 6.38
C PHE A 551 15.66 1.80 6.66
N LEU A 552 14.66 1.69 7.54
CA LEU A 552 13.79 2.82 7.90
C LEU A 552 14.59 3.99 8.50
N ALA A 553 15.49 3.71 9.45
CA ALA A 553 16.30 4.74 10.10
C ALA A 553 17.31 5.42 9.16
N ALA A 554 17.67 4.78 8.05
CA ALA A 554 18.51 5.40 7.02
C ALA A 554 17.75 6.49 6.23
N HIS A 555 16.43 6.36 6.11
CA HIS A 555 15.57 7.25 5.30
C HIS A 555 14.81 8.29 6.13
N TYR A 556 14.79 8.16 7.45
CA TYR A 556 13.99 9.01 8.34
C TYR A 556 14.83 9.98 9.19
N PRO A 557 14.27 11.14 9.57
CA PRO A 557 12.92 11.64 9.25
C PRO A 557 12.79 12.30 7.87
N THR A 558 11.56 12.32 7.36
CA THR A 558 11.10 13.10 6.19
C THR A 558 10.38 14.39 6.63
N THR A 559 9.75 15.11 5.70
CA THR A 559 8.96 16.31 5.98
C THR A 559 7.62 16.06 6.66
N ARG A 560 7.08 14.83 6.61
CA ARG A 560 5.81 14.41 7.23
C ARG A 560 4.59 15.25 6.82
N SER A 561 4.58 15.78 5.60
CA SER A 561 3.45 16.57 5.06
C SER A 561 2.18 15.72 4.90
N VAL A 562 2.36 14.44 4.58
CA VAL A 562 1.29 13.45 4.49
C VAL A 562 0.66 13.19 5.85
N ASP A 563 1.48 12.97 6.86
CA ASP A 563 1.05 12.70 8.24
C ASP A 563 0.29 13.89 8.80
N GLN A 564 0.79 15.12 8.56
CA GLN A 564 0.08 16.34 8.94
C GLN A 564 -1.34 16.40 8.33
N THR A 565 -1.48 16.06 7.04
CA THR A 565 -2.80 16.05 6.38
C THR A 565 -3.73 15.02 7.02
N PHE A 566 -3.22 13.83 7.34
CA PHE A 566 -4.00 12.78 7.98
C PHE A 566 -4.41 13.16 9.41
N GLN A 567 -3.50 13.75 10.20
CA GLN A 567 -3.80 14.24 11.54
C GLN A 567 -4.87 15.34 11.53
N ILE A 568 -4.85 16.23 10.54
CA ILE A 568 -5.91 17.22 10.33
C ILE A 568 -7.26 16.50 10.09
N ALA A 569 -7.30 15.51 9.20
CA ALA A 569 -8.50 14.73 8.93
C ALA A 569 -9.00 13.98 10.18
N GLU A 570 -8.09 13.42 10.98
CA GLU A 570 -8.41 12.69 12.22
C GLU A 570 -9.01 13.60 13.28
N ARG A 571 -8.39 14.77 13.53
CA ARG A 571 -8.94 15.82 14.39
C ARG A 571 -10.33 16.24 13.94
N LEU A 572 -10.52 16.42 12.62
CA LEU A 572 -11.83 16.77 12.06
C LEU A 572 -12.87 15.67 12.27
N ASN A 573 -12.48 14.40 12.16
CA ASN A 573 -13.35 13.25 12.39
C ASN A 573 -13.78 13.12 13.85
N ARG A 574 -12.90 13.48 14.80
CA ARG A 574 -13.23 13.56 16.24
C ARG A 574 -14.13 14.74 16.63
N GLY A 575 -14.30 15.71 15.72
CA GLY A 575 -15.07 16.92 15.97
C GLY A 575 -14.26 18.09 16.54
N ASP A 576 -12.92 18.00 16.53
CA ASP A 576 -12.05 19.03 17.08
C ASP A 576 -12.22 20.38 16.32
N GLU A 577 -11.98 21.48 17.03
CA GLU A 577 -12.03 22.85 16.51
C GLU A 577 -10.63 23.29 16.05
N LEU A 578 -10.26 22.99 14.81
CA LEU A 578 -8.92 23.30 14.26
C LEU A 578 -8.54 24.79 14.24
N PHE A 579 -9.54 25.67 14.31
CA PHE A 579 -9.36 27.13 14.24
C PHE A 579 -9.09 27.77 15.60
N ARG A 580 -9.15 26.99 16.70
CA ARG A 580 -8.75 27.44 18.03
C ARG A 580 -7.35 26.94 18.32
N ASP A 581 -6.48 27.80 18.82
CA ASP A 581 -5.19 27.36 19.32
C ASP A 581 -5.42 26.44 20.54
N ASP A 582 -4.55 25.44 20.74
CA ASP A 582 -4.63 24.46 21.85
C ASP A 582 -4.41 25.09 23.25
N GLY A 583 -4.63 26.40 23.41
CA GLY A 583 -4.36 27.19 24.61
C GLY A 583 -5.35 28.32 24.93
N GLU A 584 -6.50 28.43 24.25
CA GLU A 584 -7.58 29.38 24.60
C GLU A 584 -8.89 28.73 25.09
#